data_AF-A0A9E5G0M7-F1
#
_entry.id   AF-A0A9E5G0M7-F1
#
_cell.length_a   1.000
_cell.length_b   1.000
_cell.length_c   1.000
_cell.angle_alpha   90.00
_cell.angle_beta   90.00
_cell.angle_gamma   90.00
#
_symmetry.space_group_name_H-M   'P 1'
#
loop_
_entity.id
_entity.type
_entity.pdbx_description
1 polymer ?
#
loop_
_entity_poly.entity_id
_entity_poly.type
_entity_poly.pdbx_seq_one_letter_code
_entity_poly.pdbx_strand_id
1 'polypeptide(L)'
;AGEMAVASVLASLRQAVNREAGVTNLKGGAQDVMTTEVVGLYGEMAFARWANLYPDLRVHLRAGSADALWRGCRVDVKATRAVAGHLWVDERSVQKGNADVYVLAHVNYATVTLVGWCYAHDIPRLGVALPIRKVYRVPPDTLRPMQDVPVNISPET
;
A
#
# COMPACT_ATOMS: atom_id res chain seq x y z
N ALA A 1 -13.04 12.72 -10.64
CA ALA A 1 -14.21 11.88 -10.94
C ALA A 1 -13.85 10.69 -11.85
N GLY A 2 -13.25 10.91 -13.02
CA GLY A 2 -12.87 9.82 -13.95
C GLY A 2 -11.92 8.77 -13.36
N GLU A 3 -10.84 9.19 -12.69
CA GLU A 3 -9.88 8.28 -12.04
C GLU A 3 -10.54 7.38 -10.98
N MET A 4 -11.52 7.91 -10.23
CA MET A 4 -12.25 7.18 -9.20
C MET A 4 -13.14 6.08 -9.81
N ALA A 5 -13.74 6.37 -10.97
CA ALA A 5 -14.53 5.38 -11.71
C ALA A 5 -13.62 4.25 -12.23
N VAL A 6 -12.45 4.59 -12.77
CA VAL A 6 -11.44 3.62 -13.22
C VAL A 6 -11.01 2.71 -12.07
N ALA A 7 -10.64 3.27 -10.92
CA ALA A 7 -10.27 2.48 -9.74
C ALA A 7 -11.42 1.61 -9.21
N SER A 8 -12.67 2.09 -9.25
CA SER A 8 -13.83 1.28 -8.82
C SER A 8 -14.06 0.08 -9.74
N VAL A 9 -13.95 0.27 -11.06
CA VAL A 9 -14.04 -0.82 -12.05
C VAL A 9 -12.90 -1.82 -11.84
N LEU A 10 -11.66 -1.34 -11.68
CA LEU A 10 -10.50 -2.20 -11.45
C LEU A 10 -10.59 -3.00 -10.15
N ALA A 11 -11.07 -2.38 -9.06
CA ALA A 11 -11.30 -3.07 -7.80
C ALA A 11 -12.28 -4.23 -7.98
N SER A 12 -13.34 -4.00 -8.76
CA SER A 12 -14.39 -4.98 -9.01
C SER A 12 -13.86 -6.16 -9.81
N LEU A 13 -13.05 -5.88 -10.84
CA LEU A 13 -12.37 -6.90 -11.65
C LEU A 13 -11.35 -7.70 -10.82
N ARG A 14 -10.53 -7.04 -10.00
CA ARG A 14 -9.56 -7.71 -9.11
C ARG A 14 -10.26 -8.63 -8.11
N GLN A 15 -11.38 -8.19 -7.55
CA GLN A 15 -12.14 -9.02 -6.63
C GLN A 15 -12.76 -10.23 -7.33
N ALA A 16 -13.29 -10.07 -8.54
CA ALA A 16 -13.84 -11.18 -9.33
C ALA A 16 -12.77 -12.27 -9.58
N VAL A 17 -11.58 -11.88 -10.02
CA VAL A 17 -10.46 -12.80 -10.26
C VAL A 17 -9.98 -13.48 -8.98
N ASN A 18 -9.87 -12.75 -7.86
CA ASN A 18 -9.48 -13.35 -6.58
C ASN A 18 -10.50 -14.39 -6.07
N ARG A 19 -11.80 -14.16 -6.30
CA ARG A 19 -12.87 -15.11 -5.94
C ARG A 19 -12.82 -16.36 -6.81
N GLU A 20 -12.63 -16.20 -8.11
CA GLU A 20 -12.53 -17.31 -9.07
C GLU A 20 -11.35 -18.23 -8.74
N ALA A 21 -10.22 -17.66 -8.30
CA ALA A 21 -9.03 -18.42 -7.91
C ALA A 21 -9.10 -19.05 -6.50
N GLY A 22 -10.23 -18.95 -5.79
CA GLY A 22 -10.41 -19.56 -4.47
C GLY A 22 -9.53 -18.96 -3.36
N VAL A 23 -9.04 -17.73 -3.54
CA VAL A 23 -8.17 -17.08 -2.54
C VAL A 23 -8.99 -16.65 -1.34
N THR A 24 -8.76 -17.29 -0.19
CA THR A 24 -9.40 -16.92 1.08
C THR A 24 -8.97 -15.52 1.51
N ASN A 25 -9.94 -14.63 1.70
CA ASN A 25 -9.68 -13.26 2.15
C ASN A 25 -9.09 -13.24 3.57
N LEU A 26 -7.85 -12.78 3.69
CA LEU A 26 -7.15 -12.59 4.98
C LEU A 26 -7.33 -11.18 5.56
N LYS A 27 -8.14 -10.31 4.93
CA LYS A 27 -8.34 -8.92 5.34
C LYS A 27 -9.20 -8.85 6.62
N GLY A 28 -8.55 -8.67 7.76
CA GLY A 28 -9.16 -8.71 9.11
C GLY A 28 -9.71 -7.37 9.63
N GLY A 29 -10.63 -6.74 8.88
CA GLY A 29 -11.34 -5.53 9.29
C GLY A 29 -12.86 -5.66 9.14
N ALA A 30 -13.62 -4.90 9.93
CA ALA A 30 -15.09 -4.83 9.80
C ALA A 30 -15.56 -4.05 8.56
N GLN A 31 -14.63 -3.50 7.78
CA GLN A 31 -14.94 -2.80 6.53
C GLN A 31 -15.21 -3.80 5.41
N ASP A 32 -16.16 -3.43 4.56
CA ASP A 32 -16.46 -4.15 3.33
C ASP A 32 -15.18 -4.32 2.47
N VAL A 33 -15.01 -5.54 1.95
CA VAL A 33 -13.82 -5.94 1.17
C VAL A 33 -13.68 -5.06 -0.06
N MET A 34 -14.80 -4.76 -0.74
CA MET A 34 -14.78 -3.91 -1.93
C MET A 34 -14.34 -2.50 -1.61
N THR A 35 -14.84 -1.95 -0.51
CA THR A 35 -14.41 -0.64 -0.02
C THR A 35 -12.90 -0.60 0.25
N THR A 36 -12.34 -1.68 0.81
CA THR A 36 -10.90 -1.77 1.10
C THR A 36 -10.05 -1.85 -0.17
N GLU A 37 -10.47 -2.64 -1.18
CA GLU A 37 -9.78 -2.70 -2.49
C GLU A 37 -9.79 -1.35 -3.20
N VAL A 38 -10.95 -0.69 -3.23
CA VAL A 38 -11.11 0.63 -3.86
C VAL A 38 -10.20 1.67 -3.19
N VAL A 39 -10.15 1.67 -1.85
CA VAL A 39 -9.26 2.57 -1.09
C VAL A 39 -7.79 2.30 -1.39
N GLY A 40 -7.39 1.03 -1.49
CA GLY A 40 -6.03 0.64 -1.90
C GLY A 40 -5.67 1.22 -3.27
N LEU A 41 -6.53 1.01 -4.26
CA LEU A 41 -6.33 1.52 -5.61
C LEU A 41 -6.26 3.06 -5.69
N TYR A 42 -7.05 3.78 -4.89
CA TYR A 42 -6.94 5.24 -4.81
C TYR A 42 -5.56 5.67 -4.30
N GLY A 43 -5.02 4.98 -3.29
CA GLY A 43 -3.66 5.22 -2.79
C GLY A 43 -2.60 4.94 -3.86
N GLU A 44 -2.67 3.79 -4.51
CA GLU A 44 -1.73 3.39 -5.57
C GLU A 44 -1.72 4.37 -6.75
N MET A 45 -2.91 4.75 -7.24
CA MET A 45 -3.04 5.71 -8.35
C MET A 45 -2.53 7.11 -7.96
N ALA A 46 -2.82 7.56 -6.74
CA ALA A 46 -2.33 8.84 -6.24
C ALA A 46 -0.80 8.84 -6.11
N PHE A 47 -0.22 7.75 -5.60
CA PHE A 47 1.22 7.58 -5.52
C PHE A 47 1.86 7.58 -6.91
N ALA A 48 1.33 6.80 -7.86
CA ALA A 48 1.85 6.75 -9.22
C ALA A 48 1.84 8.15 -9.87
N ARG A 49 0.75 8.90 -9.72
CA ARG A 49 0.66 10.27 -10.23
C ARG A 49 1.68 11.20 -9.58
N TRP A 50 1.84 11.15 -8.26
CA TRP A 50 2.83 11.95 -7.53
C TRP A 50 4.27 11.61 -7.94
N ALA A 51 4.55 10.32 -8.14
CA ALA A 51 5.85 9.80 -8.54
C ALA A 51 6.16 9.96 -10.04
N ASN A 52 5.22 10.51 -10.82
CA ASN A 52 5.26 10.59 -12.29
C ASN A 52 5.45 9.21 -12.96
N LEU A 53 4.69 8.22 -12.48
CA LEU A 53 4.63 6.86 -12.99
C LEU A 53 3.23 6.57 -13.57
N TYR A 54 3.16 5.59 -14.47
CA TYR A 54 1.88 5.01 -14.85
C TYR A 54 1.38 4.05 -13.76
N PRO A 55 0.11 4.13 -13.35
CA PRO A 55 -0.45 3.18 -12.39
C PRO A 55 -0.57 1.78 -12.99
N ASP A 56 -0.40 0.75 -12.15
CA ASP A 56 -0.63 -0.64 -12.58
C ASP A 56 -2.13 -0.95 -12.66
N LEU A 57 -2.65 -0.98 -13.89
CA LEU A 57 -4.05 -1.29 -14.18
C LEU A 57 -4.30 -2.78 -14.42
N ARG A 58 -3.30 -3.65 -14.23
CA ARG A 58 -3.47 -5.10 -14.45
C ARG A 58 -4.45 -5.69 -13.44
N VAL A 59 -5.23 -6.66 -13.92
CA VAL A 59 -6.11 -7.50 -13.12
C VAL A 59 -5.48 -8.88 -13.03
N HIS A 60 -4.82 -9.16 -11.91
CA HIS A 60 -4.14 -10.44 -11.66
C HIS A 60 -4.21 -10.78 -10.16
N LEU A 61 -3.94 -12.04 -9.83
CA LEU A 61 -3.84 -12.47 -8.43
C LEU A 61 -2.70 -11.74 -7.75
N ARG A 62 -3.02 -10.92 -6.76
CA ARG A 62 -2.03 -10.15 -6.00
C ARG A 62 -1.39 -11.04 -4.94
N ALA A 63 -0.38 -11.81 -5.33
CA ALA A 63 0.46 -12.55 -4.39
C ALA A 63 1.85 -11.91 -4.31
N GLY A 64 2.04 -11.02 -3.34
CA GLY A 64 3.38 -10.55 -2.94
C GLY A 64 4.11 -9.61 -3.91
N SER A 65 3.42 -9.03 -4.89
CA SER A 65 4.00 -8.02 -5.79
C SER A 65 3.98 -6.62 -5.16
N ALA A 66 5.02 -5.83 -5.42
CA ALA A 66 5.03 -4.40 -5.13
C ALA A 66 4.01 -3.65 -6.01
N ASP A 67 3.52 -2.51 -5.53
CA ASP A 67 2.54 -1.67 -6.23
C ASP A 67 3.20 -0.79 -7.31
N ALA A 68 4.46 -0.42 -7.11
CA ALA A 68 5.23 0.37 -8.07
C ALA A 68 6.73 0.11 -7.98
N LEU A 69 7.45 0.45 -9.06
CA LEU A 69 8.89 0.60 -9.07
C LEU A 69 9.22 2.09 -9.19
N TRP A 70 9.76 2.69 -8.13
CA TRP A 70 10.05 4.12 -8.09
C TRP A 70 11.51 4.34 -7.73
N ARG A 71 12.26 4.94 -8.66
CA ARG A 71 13.71 5.23 -8.51
C ARG A 71 14.53 4.00 -8.07
N GLY A 72 14.20 2.83 -8.62
CA GLY A 72 14.86 1.56 -8.31
C GLY A 72 14.34 0.86 -7.04
N CYS A 73 13.48 1.50 -6.24
CA CYS A 73 12.88 0.90 -5.06
C CYS A 73 11.51 0.29 -5.39
N ARG A 74 11.25 -0.92 -4.88
CA ARG A 74 9.91 -1.52 -4.90
C ARG A 74 9.07 -0.88 -3.81
N VAL A 75 7.91 -0.35 -4.18
CA VAL A 75 7.03 0.40 -3.29
C VAL A 75 5.75 -0.38 -3.02
N ASP A 76 5.33 -0.43 -1.77
CA ASP A 76 4.01 -0.90 -1.34
C ASP A 76 3.24 0.28 -0.70
N VAL A 77 2.06 0.57 -1.24
CA VAL A 77 1.22 1.70 -0.82
C VAL A 77 0.10 1.19 0.06
N LYS A 78 0.10 1.60 1.33
CA LYS A 78 -0.99 1.32 2.28
C LYS A 78 -1.91 2.51 2.37
N ALA A 79 -3.17 2.31 2.00
CA ALA A 79 -4.19 3.34 2.03
C ALA A 79 -5.19 3.14 3.17
N THR A 80 -5.66 4.22 3.78
CA THR A 80 -6.67 4.19 4.84
C THR A 80 -7.58 5.41 4.79
N ARG A 81 -8.84 5.24 5.25
CA ARG A 81 -9.78 6.35 5.45
C ARG A 81 -9.78 6.88 6.89
N ALA A 82 -9.06 6.23 7.81
CA ALA A 82 -9.01 6.67 9.20
C ALA A 82 -8.12 7.92 9.31
N VAL A 83 -8.65 8.99 9.91
CA VAL A 83 -7.95 10.28 10.07
C VAL A 83 -6.69 10.14 10.95
N ALA A 84 -6.71 9.26 11.96
CA ALA A 84 -5.54 8.85 12.74
C ALA A 84 -4.92 7.53 12.22
N GLY A 85 -5.06 7.27 10.92
CA GLY A 85 -4.65 6.04 10.28
C GLY A 85 -3.14 5.86 10.33
N HIS A 86 -2.70 4.77 10.95
CA HIS A 86 -1.29 4.37 10.98
C HIS A 86 -0.93 3.58 9.72
N LEU A 87 0.35 3.44 9.45
CA LEU A 87 0.85 2.51 8.45
C LEU A 87 0.82 1.09 9.02
N TRP A 88 -0.05 0.25 8.47
CA TRP A 88 -0.20 -1.15 8.86
C TRP A 88 0.51 -2.05 7.87
N VAL A 89 1.55 -2.76 8.34
CA VAL A 89 2.33 -3.67 7.50
C VAL A 89 2.32 -5.06 8.11
N ASP A 90 1.96 -6.04 7.29
CA ASP A 90 2.04 -7.45 7.68
C ASP A 90 3.51 -7.88 7.82
N GLU A 91 3.82 -8.51 8.95
CA GLU A 91 5.19 -8.93 9.30
C GLU A 91 5.78 -9.88 8.24
N ARG A 92 4.96 -10.75 7.63
CA ARG A 92 5.43 -11.68 6.59
C ARG A 92 5.80 -10.92 5.32
N SER A 93 5.16 -9.80 5.04
CA SER A 93 5.50 -8.95 3.88
C SER A 93 6.87 -8.32 4.03
N VAL A 94 7.21 -7.90 5.25
CA VAL A 94 8.56 -7.39 5.60
C VAL A 94 9.58 -8.52 5.49
N GLN A 95 9.30 -9.69 6.09
CA GLN A 95 10.21 -10.85 6.08
C GLN A 95 10.47 -11.40 4.66
N LYS A 96 9.46 -11.39 3.78
CA LYS A 96 9.61 -11.82 2.39
C LYS A 96 10.36 -10.81 1.52
N GLY A 97 10.55 -9.59 2.00
CA GLY A 97 11.18 -8.51 1.24
C GLY A 97 10.42 -8.18 -0.05
N ASN A 98 9.07 -8.10 0.03
CA ASN A 98 8.23 -7.82 -1.13
C ASN A 98 8.36 -6.36 -1.62
N ALA A 99 8.67 -5.45 -0.71
CA ALA A 99 8.87 -4.03 -0.97
C ALA A 99 10.06 -3.50 -0.17
N ASP A 100 10.73 -2.50 -0.72
CA ASP A 100 11.86 -1.81 -0.10
C ASP A 100 11.37 -0.57 0.66
N VAL A 101 10.27 0.05 0.17
CA VAL A 101 9.66 1.26 0.72
C VAL A 101 8.16 1.03 0.92
N TYR A 102 7.65 1.48 2.06
CA TYR A 102 6.23 1.49 2.37
C TYR A 102 5.73 2.93 2.48
N VAL A 103 4.62 3.23 1.80
CA VAL A 103 4.01 4.56 1.75
C VAL A 103 2.65 4.54 2.42
N LEU A 104 2.36 5.55 3.23
CA LEU A 104 1.03 5.74 3.82
C LEU A 104 0.23 6.78 3.02
N ALA A 105 -0.96 6.38 2.56
CA ALA A 105 -1.92 7.24 1.91
C ALA A 105 -3.20 7.38 2.76
N HIS A 106 -3.63 8.61 2.99
CA HIS A 106 -4.93 8.91 3.60
C HIS A 106 -5.93 9.29 2.52
N VAL A 107 -7.03 8.56 2.47
CA VAL A 107 -8.09 8.73 1.48
C VAL A 107 -9.29 9.38 2.15
N ASN A 108 -9.64 10.59 1.72
CA ASN A 108 -10.82 11.31 2.16
C ASN A 108 -11.71 11.66 0.95
N TYR A 109 -12.78 10.90 0.76
CA TYR A 109 -13.64 10.97 -0.43
C TYR A 109 -12.84 10.89 -1.74
N ALA A 110 -12.73 12.01 -2.46
CA ALA A 110 -12.04 12.13 -3.74
C ALA A 110 -10.62 12.72 -3.62
N THR A 111 -10.14 12.91 -2.40
CA THR A 111 -8.81 13.45 -2.11
C THR A 111 -7.95 12.36 -1.50
N VAL A 112 -6.69 12.29 -1.95
CA VAL A 112 -5.68 11.41 -1.36
C VAL A 112 -4.50 12.25 -0.91
N THR A 113 -4.15 12.12 0.36
CA THR A 113 -2.95 12.73 0.95
C THR A 113 -1.91 11.65 1.15
N LEU A 114 -0.76 11.78 0.48
CA LEU A 114 0.40 10.94 0.76
C LEU A 114 1.08 11.49 2.01
N VAL A 115 0.95 10.75 3.12
CA VAL A 115 1.36 11.20 4.45
C VAL A 115 2.88 11.17 4.59
N GLY A 116 3.49 10.10 4.12
CA GLY A 116 4.93 9.86 4.24
C GLY A 116 5.27 8.41 3.95
N TRP A 117 6.55 8.09 4.11
CA TRP A 117 7.09 6.76 3.81
C TRP A 117 8.18 6.32 4.80
N CYS A 118 8.48 5.03 4.83
CA CYS A 118 9.65 4.49 5.51
C CYS A 118 10.22 3.29 4.77
N TYR A 119 11.47 2.93 5.06
CA TYR A 119 12.05 1.70 4.53
C TYR A 119 11.48 0.47 5.22
N ALA A 120 11.45 -0.65 4.50
CA ALA A 120 11.03 -1.93 5.04
C ALA A 120 11.81 -2.34 6.29
N HIS A 121 13.13 -2.12 6.30
CA HIS A 121 14.01 -2.45 7.43
C HIS A 121 13.80 -1.54 8.64
N ASP A 122 13.20 -0.35 8.46
CA ASP A 122 12.88 0.56 9.56
C ASP A 122 11.59 0.14 10.29
N ILE A 123 10.72 -0.65 9.67
CA ILE A 123 9.39 -0.99 10.22
C ILE A 123 9.46 -1.63 11.61
N PRO A 124 10.32 -2.62 11.89
CA PRO A 124 10.39 -3.22 13.23
C PRO A 124 10.85 -2.24 14.31
N ARG A 125 11.58 -1.18 13.93
CA ARG A 125 12.08 -0.14 14.84
C ARG A 125 11.06 0.99 15.03
N LEU A 126 10.38 1.41 13.97
CA LEU A 126 9.40 2.52 14.01
C LEU A 126 8.01 2.07 14.47
N GLY A 127 7.67 0.80 14.24
CA GLY A 127 6.33 0.27 14.48
C GLY A 127 6.15 -0.39 15.84
N VAL A 128 4.92 -0.32 16.35
CA VAL A 128 4.49 -1.18 17.46
C VAL A 128 4.02 -2.51 16.87
N ALA A 129 4.71 -3.60 17.22
CA ALA A 129 4.28 -4.95 16.86
C ALA A 129 2.98 -5.30 17.59
N LEU A 130 2.03 -5.89 16.87
CA LEU A 130 0.77 -6.41 17.41
C LEU A 130 0.77 -7.94 17.26
N PRO A 131 1.28 -8.69 18.25
CA PRO A 131 1.64 -10.10 18.10
C PRO A 131 0.46 -11.00 17.69
N ILE A 132 -0.74 -10.68 18.17
CA ILE A 132 -1.97 -11.44 17.88
C ILE A 132 -2.30 -11.43 16.39
N ARG A 133 -1.93 -10.37 15.67
CA ARG A 133 -2.25 -10.18 14.24
C ARG A 133 -1.04 -10.30 13.32
N LYS A 134 0.19 -10.43 13.85
CA LYS A 134 1.45 -10.41 13.08
C LYS A 134 1.55 -9.21 12.14
N VAL A 135 1.22 -8.03 12.67
CA VAL A 135 1.27 -6.75 11.95
C VAL A 135 2.07 -5.74 12.76
N TYR A 136 2.79 -4.87 12.06
CA TYR A 136 3.38 -3.67 12.60
C TYR A 136 2.45 -2.48 12.38
N ARG A 137 2.29 -1.66 13.40
CA ARG A 137 1.58 -0.38 13.35
C ARG A 137 2.60 0.75 13.47
N VAL A 138 2.94 1.39 12.36
CA VAL A 138 3.90 2.50 12.31
C VAL A 138 3.16 3.84 12.41
N PRO A 139 3.47 4.68 13.43
CA PRO A 139 2.86 6.00 13.59
C PRO A 139 3.20 6.97 12.45
N PRO A 140 2.24 7.77 11.95
CA PRO A 140 2.45 8.71 10.84
C PRO A 140 3.58 9.73 11.03
N ASP A 141 3.76 10.21 12.26
CA ASP A 141 4.78 11.19 12.67
C ASP A 141 6.21 10.64 12.61
N THR A 142 6.37 9.32 12.53
CA THR A 142 7.69 8.67 12.36
C THR A 142 8.07 8.48 10.89
N LEU A 143 7.16 8.78 9.97
CA LEU A 143 7.38 8.62 8.53
C LEU A 143 8.20 9.79 7.99
N ARG A 144 9.03 9.49 6.99
CA ARG A 144 9.73 10.50 6.21
C ARG A 144 8.72 11.26 5.34
N PRO A 145 8.89 12.58 5.19
CA PRO A 145 8.05 13.37 4.31
C PRO A 145 8.22 12.90 2.86
N MET A 146 7.17 13.03 2.04
CA MET A 146 7.21 12.58 0.64
C MET A 146 8.26 13.33 -0.19
N GLN A 147 8.63 14.54 0.21
CA GLN A 147 9.69 15.34 -0.43
C GLN A 147 11.08 14.69 -0.29
N ASP A 148 11.28 13.88 0.76
CA ASP A 148 12.50 13.11 0.92
C ASP A 148 12.44 11.92 -0.01
N VAL A 149 13.39 11.85 -0.95
CA VAL A 149 13.42 10.77 -1.92
C VAL A 149 14.18 9.57 -1.34
N PRO A 150 13.64 8.34 -1.37
CA PRO A 150 14.39 7.16 -1.04
C PRO A 150 15.54 6.97 -2.03
N VAL A 151 16.72 6.69 -1.49
CA VAL A 151 17.86 6.28 -2.27
C VAL A 151 17.82 4.76 -2.29
N ASN A 152 17.98 4.15 -3.46
CA ASN A 152 18.12 2.71 -3.53
C ASN A 152 19.42 2.31 -2.80
N ILE A 153 19.27 1.60 -1.69
CA ILE A 153 20.38 1.14 -0.83
C ILE A 153 20.83 -0.27 -1.20
N SER A 154 20.21 -0.90 -2.20
CA SER A 154 20.76 -2.12 -2.78
C SER A 154 22.10 -1.79 -3.43
N PRO A 155 23.21 -2.40 -3.00
CA PRO A 155 24.46 -2.30 -3.74
C PRO A 155 24.20 -2.84 -5.14
N GLU A 156 24.72 -2.14 -6.16
CA GLU A 156 24.93 -2.76 -7.46
C GLU A 156 25.65 -4.09 -7.21
N THR A 157 25.02 -5.17 -7.69
CA THR A 157 25.53 -6.55 -7.64
C THR A 157 27.00 -6.66 -8.00
#